data_AF-A0A512NJE9-F1
#
_entry.id   AF-A0A512NJE9-F1
#
_cell.length_a   1.000
_cell.length_b   1.000
_cell.length_c   1.000
_cell.angle_alpha   90.00
_cell.angle_beta   90.00
_cell.angle_gamma   90.00
#
_symmetry.space_group_name_H-M   'P 1'
#
loop_
_entity.id
_entity.type
_entity.pdbx_description
1 polymer ?
#
loop_
_entity_poly.entity_id
_entity_poly.type
_entity_poly.pdbx_seq_one_letter_code
_entity_poly.pdbx_strand_id
1 'polypeptide(L)'
;MIRVTRSAIIDAPIERVWAILRDFNSHTAWHPVVAESVIENDEPADQVGCVRNFTLKDGNHIREQLLALSDNDYVSTYCILDATLPMQRYVATVQLKRVTDGDRTFWHWQSTFDTPRGREQEFADLVGKGVYEGGFEGLRAFLRRRPGAPAVRTAGSETMATQGMVVSRFGGPDVLEARPLEARFPAPGEVRVRHSAIGVNYIDVYIRKGEYRMIEPPAPIGMEAAGVVVDVGDGVTHLLPGDRVAYACAPPGAYVGVRTLPASQVVVLPDEIDDETAAAVMLKGMTAEYLLHRTHRLRGGETVLVHAAAGGVGLLLCQWAKALGARVIGTVSTDDKARVARAAGCAATIVGRDYRFAAALHDATGGRGADVIYDGLGQAAARENLEALAMCGHWICYGHASGPFDRLPVESLGQKSATFSSPVLFHYTAERAALTEMAQRTFEALRQGTIRLDIRHRYPLSAAAQAHRELESRSTVGPLILLP
;
A
#
# COMPACT_ATOMS: atom_id res chain seq x y z
N MET A 1 -8.84 -39.91 -30.34
CA MET A 1 -7.82 -39.33 -29.45
C MET A 1 -7.79 -37.82 -29.62
N ILE A 2 -8.22 -37.13 -28.58
CA ILE A 2 -8.22 -35.67 -28.44
C ILE A 2 -6.92 -35.27 -27.76
N ARG A 3 -6.40 -34.09 -28.12
CA ARG A 3 -5.27 -33.46 -27.43
C ARG A 3 -5.71 -32.08 -26.94
N VAL A 4 -5.52 -31.80 -25.65
CA VAL A 4 -5.79 -30.49 -25.06
C VAL A 4 -4.49 -29.94 -24.48
N THR A 5 -4.19 -28.68 -24.78
CA THR A 5 -3.01 -27.98 -24.29
C THR A 5 -3.41 -26.66 -23.65
N ARG A 6 -2.84 -26.35 -22.49
CA ARG A 6 -3.00 -25.07 -21.79
C ARG A 6 -1.67 -24.61 -21.20
N SER A 7 -1.53 -23.30 -21.01
CA SER A 7 -0.33 -22.73 -20.39
C SER A 7 -0.62 -21.41 -19.68
N ALA A 8 0.18 -21.11 -18.67
CA ALA A 8 0.08 -19.90 -17.87
C ALA A 8 1.45 -19.39 -17.41
N ILE A 9 1.55 -18.07 -17.17
CA ILE A 9 2.64 -17.48 -16.40
C ILE A 9 2.20 -17.38 -14.94
N ILE A 10 3.06 -17.82 -14.03
CA ILE A 10 2.88 -17.78 -12.58
C ILE A 10 3.95 -16.83 -12.02
N ASP A 11 3.52 -15.82 -11.27
CA ASP A 11 4.39 -14.81 -10.68
C ASP A 11 5.07 -15.34 -9.39
N ALA A 12 5.86 -16.40 -9.54
CA ALA A 12 6.67 -17.01 -8.49
C ALA A 12 7.86 -17.80 -9.09
N PRO A 13 8.98 -17.96 -8.35
CA PRO A 13 10.10 -18.81 -8.74
C PRO A 13 9.69 -20.27 -8.95
N ILE A 14 10.33 -20.93 -9.94
CA ILE A 14 9.97 -22.30 -10.36
C ILE A 14 10.10 -23.32 -9.24
N GLU A 15 11.07 -23.16 -8.35
CA GLU A 15 11.27 -24.03 -7.19
C GLU A 15 10.06 -23.99 -6.26
N ARG A 16 9.47 -22.81 -6.10
CA ARG A 16 8.31 -22.61 -5.24
C ARG A 16 7.05 -23.18 -5.87
N VAL A 17 6.87 -22.99 -7.18
CA VAL A 17 5.76 -23.59 -7.93
C VAL A 17 5.88 -25.11 -7.93
N TRP A 18 7.09 -25.62 -8.17
CA TRP A 18 7.36 -27.05 -8.23
C TRP A 18 7.19 -27.73 -6.88
N ALA A 19 7.65 -27.14 -5.77
CA ALA A 19 7.48 -27.72 -4.44
C ALA A 19 6.01 -28.07 -4.12
N ILE A 20 5.05 -27.34 -4.70
CA ILE A 20 3.62 -27.62 -4.56
C ILE A 20 3.18 -28.72 -5.53
N LEU A 21 3.47 -28.55 -6.82
CA LEU A 21 3.03 -29.50 -7.86
C LEU A 21 3.73 -30.87 -7.79
N ARG A 22 4.90 -30.92 -7.17
CA ARG A 22 5.67 -32.14 -6.89
C ARG A 22 4.94 -33.05 -5.90
N ASP A 23 4.23 -32.47 -4.93
CA ASP A 23 3.29 -33.24 -4.10
C ASP A 23 2.04 -33.53 -4.92
N PHE A 24 1.95 -34.77 -5.43
CA PHE A 24 0.84 -35.19 -6.27
C PHE A 24 -0.52 -35.09 -5.56
N ASN A 25 -0.55 -35.11 -4.21
CA ASN A 25 -1.79 -35.03 -3.43
C ASN A 25 -2.16 -33.60 -3.00
N SER A 26 -1.38 -32.58 -3.37
CA SER A 26 -1.54 -31.21 -2.89
C SER A 26 -2.83 -30.49 -3.34
N HIS A 27 -3.64 -31.10 -4.21
CA HIS A 27 -4.79 -30.48 -4.86
C HIS A 27 -5.80 -29.85 -3.89
N THR A 28 -6.07 -30.47 -2.74
CA THR A 28 -7.00 -29.91 -1.73
C THR A 28 -6.52 -28.58 -1.15
N ALA A 29 -5.21 -28.32 -1.17
CA ALA A 29 -4.63 -27.10 -0.63
C ALA A 29 -4.87 -25.89 -1.54
N TRP A 30 -4.93 -26.10 -2.86
CA TRP A 30 -4.89 -25.00 -3.84
C TRP A 30 -5.89 -25.09 -5.00
N HIS A 31 -6.44 -26.26 -5.32
CA HIS A 31 -7.31 -26.46 -6.48
C HIS A 31 -8.78 -26.24 -6.11
N PRO A 32 -9.47 -25.23 -6.66
CA PRO A 32 -10.75 -24.74 -6.13
C PRO A 32 -11.92 -25.72 -6.25
N VAL A 33 -11.86 -26.65 -7.20
CA VAL A 33 -12.92 -27.64 -7.45
C VAL A 33 -12.71 -28.98 -6.76
N VAL A 34 -11.54 -29.24 -6.16
CA VAL A 34 -11.27 -30.49 -5.45
C VAL A 34 -11.79 -30.35 -4.02
N ALA A 35 -12.63 -31.30 -3.60
CA ALA A 35 -13.22 -31.34 -2.26
C ALA A 35 -12.35 -32.16 -1.31
N GLU A 36 -12.02 -33.39 -1.71
CA GLU A 36 -11.20 -34.32 -0.93
C GLU A 36 -10.19 -35.00 -1.86
N SER A 37 -9.02 -35.36 -1.33
CA SER A 37 -7.96 -36.04 -2.09
C SER A 37 -7.08 -36.87 -1.15
N VAL A 38 -6.89 -38.14 -1.50
CA VAL A 38 -6.06 -39.08 -0.74
C VAL A 38 -5.16 -39.88 -1.68
N ILE A 39 -3.97 -40.23 -1.20
CA ILE A 39 -3.15 -41.25 -1.85
C ILE A 39 -3.57 -42.61 -1.31
N GLU A 40 -3.80 -43.56 -2.21
CA GLU A 40 -4.17 -44.92 -1.82
C GLU A 40 -2.98 -45.66 -1.20
N ASN A 41 -3.26 -46.65 -0.35
CA ASN A 41 -2.26 -47.51 0.29
C ASN A 41 -1.20 -46.78 1.15
N ASP A 42 -1.48 -45.54 1.58
CA ASP A 42 -0.54 -44.68 2.33
C ASP A 42 0.82 -44.52 1.63
N GLU A 43 0.85 -44.59 0.30
CA GLU A 43 2.07 -44.39 -0.48
C GLU A 43 2.51 -42.91 -0.44
N PRO A 44 3.81 -42.62 -0.60
CA PRO A 44 4.29 -41.26 -0.76
C PRO A 44 3.67 -40.59 -2.00
N ALA A 45 3.22 -39.34 -1.84
CA ALA A 45 2.60 -38.57 -2.92
C ALA A 45 3.58 -38.19 -4.05
N ASP A 46 4.88 -38.44 -3.89
CA ASP A 46 5.91 -38.23 -4.92
C ASP A 46 6.45 -39.54 -5.50
N GLN A 47 5.88 -40.69 -5.11
CA GLN A 47 6.29 -41.99 -5.62
C GLN A 47 5.66 -42.29 -6.98
N VAL A 48 6.48 -42.48 -8.01
CA VAL A 48 5.99 -42.97 -9.32
C VAL A 48 5.28 -44.31 -9.13
N GLY A 49 4.06 -44.40 -9.65
CA GLY A 49 3.14 -45.53 -9.49
C GLY A 49 2.05 -45.30 -8.45
N CYS A 50 2.15 -44.27 -7.59
CA CYS A 50 1.12 -44.01 -6.59
C CYS A 50 -0.21 -43.57 -7.21
N VAL A 51 -1.30 -43.92 -6.55
CA VAL A 51 -2.66 -43.62 -7.02
C VAL A 51 -3.29 -42.55 -6.13
N ARG A 52 -3.66 -41.42 -6.73
CA ARG A 52 -4.48 -40.40 -6.09
C ARG A 52 -5.94 -40.63 -6.40
N ASN A 53 -6.75 -40.62 -5.35
CA ASN A 53 -8.19 -40.77 -5.41
C ASN A 53 -8.82 -39.49 -4.83
N PHE A 54 -9.58 -38.77 -5.66
CA PHE A 54 -10.11 -37.47 -5.28
C PHE A 54 -11.54 -37.24 -5.80
N THR A 55 -12.28 -36.44 -5.04
CA THR A 55 -13.65 -36.02 -5.35
C THR A 55 -13.67 -34.53 -5.67
N LEU A 56 -14.47 -34.19 -6.67
CA LEU A 56 -14.78 -32.83 -7.03
C LEU A 56 -16.00 -32.35 -6.26
N LYS A 57 -16.14 -31.03 -6.09
CA LYS A 57 -17.25 -30.41 -5.36
C LYS A 57 -18.63 -30.64 -5.99
N ASP A 58 -18.68 -31.01 -7.27
CA ASP A 58 -19.90 -31.38 -7.97
C ASP A 58 -20.27 -32.87 -7.80
N GLY A 59 -19.50 -33.62 -7.01
CA GLY A 59 -19.69 -35.04 -6.74
C GLY A 59 -19.01 -35.98 -7.73
N ASN A 60 -18.37 -35.46 -8.78
CA ASN A 60 -17.57 -36.30 -9.69
C ASN A 60 -16.33 -36.84 -8.98
N HIS A 61 -15.91 -38.03 -9.39
CA HIS A 61 -14.83 -38.78 -8.76
C HIS A 61 -13.79 -39.20 -9.80
N ILE A 62 -12.51 -39.14 -9.42
CA ILE A 62 -11.37 -39.44 -10.29
C ILE A 62 -10.32 -40.22 -9.49
N ARG A 63 -9.83 -41.31 -10.08
CA ARG A 63 -8.62 -42.03 -9.67
C ARG A 63 -7.56 -41.89 -10.74
N GLU A 64 -6.39 -41.38 -10.37
CA GLU A 64 -5.28 -41.20 -11.29
C GLU A 64 -3.96 -41.73 -10.72
N GLN A 65 -3.09 -42.20 -11.60
CA GLN A 65 -1.80 -42.77 -11.25
C GLN A 65 -0.66 -41.88 -11.75
N LEU A 66 0.32 -41.62 -10.89
CA LEU A 66 1.54 -40.94 -11.26
C LEU A 66 2.43 -41.86 -12.11
N LEU A 67 2.71 -41.48 -13.35
CA LEU A 67 3.50 -42.26 -14.31
C LEU A 67 4.97 -41.82 -14.39
N ALA A 68 5.24 -40.54 -14.18
CA ALA A 68 6.61 -40.01 -14.16
C ALA A 68 6.69 -38.74 -13.30
N LEU A 69 7.83 -38.55 -12.64
CA LEU A 69 8.17 -37.35 -11.89
C LEU A 69 9.67 -37.06 -12.08
N SER A 70 10.02 -35.88 -12.56
CA SER A 70 11.42 -35.43 -12.74
C SER A 70 11.60 -34.07 -12.08
N ASP A 71 12.36 -34.04 -10.98
CA ASP A 71 12.75 -32.81 -10.29
C ASP A 71 13.76 -32.00 -11.12
N ASN A 72 14.55 -32.66 -11.98
CA ASN A 72 15.54 -32.01 -12.84
C ASN A 72 14.87 -31.25 -13.99
N ASP A 73 13.84 -31.85 -14.59
CA ASP A 73 13.14 -31.26 -15.75
C ASP A 73 11.87 -30.51 -15.35
N TYR A 74 11.49 -30.56 -14.07
CA TYR A 74 10.23 -30.04 -13.54
C TYR A 74 9.00 -30.59 -14.29
N VAL A 75 8.97 -31.91 -14.47
CA VAL A 75 7.94 -32.64 -15.24
C VAL A 75 7.23 -33.65 -14.37
N SER A 76 5.90 -33.70 -14.47
CA SER A 76 5.07 -34.76 -13.91
C SER A 76 4.09 -35.27 -14.96
N THR A 77 3.94 -36.59 -15.07
CA THR A 77 2.99 -37.24 -16.00
C THR A 77 2.11 -38.21 -15.22
N TYR A 78 0.82 -38.23 -15.51
CA TYR A 78 -0.15 -39.12 -14.86
C TYR A 78 -1.22 -39.59 -15.85
N CYS A 79 -1.91 -40.67 -15.50
CA CYS A 79 -3.07 -41.16 -16.23
C CYS A 79 -4.29 -41.31 -15.32
N ILE A 80 -5.49 -41.21 -15.89
CA ILE A 80 -6.72 -41.54 -15.15
C ILE A 80 -6.95 -43.05 -15.29
N LEU A 81 -7.10 -43.73 -14.16
CA LEU A 81 -7.43 -45.16 -14.08
C LEU A 81 -8.94 -45.37 -14.15
N ASP A 82 -9.70 -44.54 -13.43
CA ASP A 82 -11.16 -44.59 -13.37
C ASP A 82 -11.71 -43.19 -13.06
N ALA A 83 -12.86 -42.84 -13.63
CA ALA A 83 -13.52 -41.57 -13.36
C ALA A 83 -15.02 -41.65 -13.66
N THR A 84 -15.81 -40.78 -12.99
CA THR A 84 -17.25 -40.63 -13.26
C THR A 84 -17.54 -40.22 -14.71
N LEU A 85 -16.64 -39.45 -15.32
CA LEU A 85 -16.74 -39.06 -16.72
C LEU A 85 -16.10 -40.12 -17.63
N PRO A 86 -16.75 -40.51 -18.74
CA PRO A 86 -16.32 -41.61 -19.61
C PRO A 86 -15.14 -41.22 -20.52
N MET A 87 -14.00 -40.87 -19.92
CA MET A 87 -12.73 -40.63 -20.62
C MET A 87 -11.89 -41.90 -20.59
N GLN A 88 -11.37 -42.30 -21.75
CA GLN A 88 -10.52 -43.50 -21.87
C GLN A 88 -9.12 -43.11 -22.29
N ARG A 89 -8.13 -43.91 -21.87
CA ARG A 89 -6.70 -43.73 -22.23
C ARG A 89 -6.21 -42.30 -21.95
N TYR A 90 -6.67 -41.71 -20.86
CA TYR A 90 -6.28 -40.36 -20.49
C TYR A 90 -4.85 -40.35 -19.95
N VAL A 91 -4.01 -39.50 -20.52
CA VAL A 91 -2.66 -39.21 -20.04
C VAL A 91 -2.47 -37.71 -20.07
N ALA A 92 -1.93 -37.14 -19.00
CA ALA A 92 -1.60 -35.74 -18.90
C ALA A 92 -0.15 -35.53 -18.44
N THR A 93 0.44 -34.42 -18.86
CA THR A 93 1.79 -34.01 -18.50
C THR A 93 1.79 -32.53 -18.12
N VAL A 94 2.37 -32.25 -16.96
CA VAL A 94 2.74 -30.92 -16.48
C VAL A 94 4.23 -30.73 -16.72
N GLN A 95 4.62 -29.58 -17.25
CA GLN A 95 6.01 -29.15 -17.36
C GLN A 95 6.14 -27.69 -16.94
N LEU A 96 7.11 -27.38 -16.08
CA LEU A 96 7.46 -26.01 -15.72
C LEU A 96 8.74 -25.56 -16.42
N LYS A 97 8.81 -24.28 -16.76
CA LYS A 97 10.02 -23.63 -17.29
C LYS A 97 10.24 -22.29 -16.62
N ARG A 98 11.50 -21.91 -16.44
CA ARG A 98 11.86 -20.57 -15.94
C ARG A 98 11.60 -19.53 -17.02
N VAL A 99 11.03 -18.40 -16.62
CA VAL A 99 11.00 -17.18 -17.44
C VAL A 99 12.22 -16.37 -17.04
N THR A 100 13.18 -16.14 -17.95
CA THR A 100 14.48 -15.54 -17.59
C THR A 100 14.43 -14.03 -17.37
N ASP A 101 13.35 -13.38 -17.80
CA ASP A 101 13.07 -11.96 -17.56
C ASP A 101 12.05 -11.80 -16.42
N GLY A 102 12.57 -11.83 -15.19
CA GLY A 102 11.80 -11.78 -13.93
C GLY A 102 11.67 -13.13 -13.22
N ASP A 103 11.41 -13.12 -11.91
CA ASP A 103 11.35 -14.34 -11.09
C ASP A 103 9.99 -15.08 -11.23
N ARG A 104 9.71 -15.55 -12.45
CA ARG A 104 8.41 -16.11 -12.86
C ARG A 104 8.55 -17.49 -13.50
N THR A 105 7.45 -18.24 -13.48
CA THR A 105 7.39 -19.62 -14.00
C THR A 105 6.38 -19.73 -15.14
N PHE A 106 6.80 -20.33 -16.24
CA PHE A 106 5.91 -20.78 -17.31
C PHE A 106 5.44 -22.20 -16.99
N TRP A 107 4.14 -22.35 -16.76
CA TRP A 107 3.47 -23.64 -16.58
C TRP A 107 2.86 -24.07 -17.90
N HIS A 108 3.34 -25.19 -18.45
CA HIS A 108 2.76 -25.89 -19.58
C HIS A 108 2.04 -27.16 -19.12
N TRP A 109 0.83 -27.38 -19.62
CA TRP A 109 0.07 -28.60 -19.37
C TRP A 109 -0.53 -29.12 -20.67
N GLN A 110 -0.51 -30.45 -20.82
CA GLN A 110 -1.05 -31.14 -21.98
C GLN A 110 -1.70 -32.45 -21.57
N SER A 111 -2.82 -32.81 -22.19
CA SER A 111 -3.43 -34.13 -22.08
C SER A 111 -3.80 -34.74 -23.43
N THR A 112 -3.93 -36.07 -23.44
CA THR A 112 -4.49 -36.86 -24.53
C THR A 112 -5.46 -37.90 -23.98
N PHE A 113 -6.63 -38.07 -24.62
CA PHE A 113 -7.65 -39.04 -24.19
C PHE A 113 -8.64 -39.36 -25.31
N ASP A 114 -9.47 -40.38 -25.14
CA ASP A 114 -10.61 -40.69 -25.99
C ASP A 114 -11.94 -40.44 -25.28
N THR A 115 -12.96 -40.17 -26.08
CA THR A 115 -14.31 -39.84 -25.63
C THR A 115 -15.33 -40.65 -26.42
N PRO A 116 -16.59 -40.73 -25.95
CA PRO A 116 -17.69 -41.16 -26.80
C PRO A 116 -17.74 -40.34 -28.09
N ARG A 117 -18.03 -41.01 -29.20
CA ARG A 117 -18.11 -40.40 -30.53
C ARG A 117 -19.16 -39.28 -30.54
N GLY A 118 -18.78 -38.10 -31.03
CA GLY A 118 -19.67 -36.94 -31.15
C GLY A 118 -19.70 -36.02 -29.92
N ARG A 119 -18.93 -36.30 -28.86
CA ARG A 119 -18.80 -35.43 -27.67
C ARG A 119 -17.39 -34.85 -27.51
N GLU A 120 -16.58 -34.89 -28.56
CA GLU A 120 -15.16 -34.54 -28.49
C GLU A 120 -14.95 -33.09 -28.04
N GLN A 121 -15.71 -32.15 -28.59
CA GLN A 121 -15.59 -30.73 -28.26
C GLN A 121 -16.01 -30.44 -26.81
N GLU A 122 -17.09 -31.06 -26.35
CA GLU A 122 -17.61 -30.89 -24.99
C GLU A 122 -16.58 -31.32 -23.94
N PHE A 123 -15.96 -32.48 -24.12
CA PHE A 123 -14.93 -32.97 -23.20
C PHE A 123 -13.62 -32.18 -23.31
N ALA A 124 -13.25 -31.70 -24.52
CA ALA A 124 -12.11 -30.82 -24.68
C ALA A 124 -12.28 -29.50 -23.90
N ASP A 125 -13.48 -28.93 -23.92
CA ASP A 125 -13.82 -27.73 -23.16
C ASP A 125 -13.91 -28.00 -21.65
N LEU A 126 -14.52 -29.12 -21.22
CA LEU A 126 -14.63 -29.49 -19.82
C LEU A 126 -13.26 -29.70 -19.18
N VAL A 127 -12.38 -30.46 -19.83
CA VAL A 127 -11.01 -30.70 -19.35
C VAL A 127 -10.21 -29.40 -19.40
N GLY A 128 -10.25 -28.66 -20.51
CA GLY A 128 -9.43 -27.47 -20.70
C GLY A 128 -9.80 -26.28 -19.80
N LYS A 129 -11.10 -26.00 -19.63
CA LYS A 129 -11.60 -24.82 -18.89
C LYS A 129 -12.03 -25.17 -17.47
N GLY A 130 -12.73 -26.29 -17.27
CA GLY A 130 -13.34 -26.62 -15.98
C GLY A 130 -12.34 -27.07 -14.91
N VAL A 131 -11.32 -27.84 -15.31
CA VAL A 131 -10.35 -28.41 -14.37
C VAL A 131 -9.08 -27.55 -14.33
N TYR A 132 -8.42 -27.30 -15.46
CA TYR A 132 -7.05 -26.77 -15.42
C TYR A 132 -6.91 -25.25 -15.45
N GLU A 133 -7.80 -24.50 -16.12
CA GLU A 133 -7.81 -23.03 -15.96
C GLU A 133 -8.12 -22.66 -14.49
N GLY A 134 -9.06 -23.37 -13.85
CA GLY A 134 -9.30 -23.29 -12.40
C GLY A 134 -8.09 -23.69 -11.56
N GLY A 135 -7.30 -24.68 -11.99
CA GLY A 135 -6.03 -25.05 -11.36
C GLY A 135 -4.96 -23.96 -11.42
N PHE A 136 -4.82 -23.25 -12.54
CA PHE A 136 -3.88 -22.12 -12.64
C PHE A 136 -4.25 -20.98 -11.70
N GLU A 137 -5.52 -20.62 -11.65
CA GLU A 137 -6.03 -19.59 -10.73
C GLU A 137 -5.87 -20.01 -9.27
N GLY A 138 -6.22 -21.27 -8.97
CA GLY A 138 -6.05 -21.87 -7.65
C GLY A 138 -4.61 -21.85 -7.16
N LEU A 139 -3.66 -22.28 -7.99
CA LEU A 139 -2.25 -22.26 -7.63
C LEU A 139 -1.71 -20.84 -7.50
N ARG A 140 -2.11 -19.90 -8.37
CA ARG A 140 -1.75 -18.48 -8.20
C ARG A 140 -2.26 -17.94 -6.86
N ALA A 141 -3.50 -18.25 -6.49
CA ALA A 141 -4.06 -17.85 -5.20
C ALA A 141 -3.30 -18.49 -4.03
N PHE A 142 -2.92 -19.76 -4.15
CA PHE A 142 -2.18 -20.47 -3.13
C PHE A 142 -0.74 -19.97 -2.97
N LEU A 143 -0.03 -19.72 -4.06
CA LEU A 143 1.34 -19.19 -4.06
C LEU A 143 1.44 -17.77 -3.51
N ARG A 144 0.35 -17.00 -3.58
CA ARG A 144 0.26 -15.71 -2.91
C ARG A 144 0.18 -15.84 -1.38
N ARG A 145 -0.13 -17.02 -0.82
CA ARG A 145 -0.11 -17.29 0.62
C ARG A 145 1.34 -17.51 1.11
N ARG A 146 1.74 -16.88 2.22
CA ARG A 146 3.02 -17.16 2.91
C ARG A 146 2.94 -18.50 3.67
N PRO A 147 4.01 -19.33 3.72
CA PRO A 147 4.05 -20.51 4.58
C PRO A 147 3.97 -20.07 6.05
N GLY A 148 3.03 -20.65 6.81
CA GLY A 148 2.82 -20.33 8.23
C GLY A 148 1.65 -19.40 8.55
N ALA A 149 0.89 -18.93 7.55
CA ALA A 149 -0.38 -18.28 7.81
C ALA A 149 -1.43 -19.32 8.25
N PRO A 150 -2.15 -19.12 9.36
CA PRO A 150 -3.23 -20.02 9.75
C PRO A 150 -4.26 -20.13 8.63
N ALA A 151 -4.87 -21.31 8.47
CA ALA A 151 -5.94 -21.53 7.53
C ALA A 151 -6.97 -20.40 7.62
N VAL A 152 -7.33 -19.83 6.47
CA VAL A 152 -8.37 -18.80 6.37
C VAL A 152 -9.60 -19.32 7.10
N ARG A 153 -9.91 -18.74 8.26
CA ARG A 153 -11.18 -18.99 8.95
C ARG A 153 -12.26 -18.41 8.04
N THR A 154 -13.01 -19.26 7.38
CA THR A 154 -14.28 -18.86 6.75
C THR A 154 -15.20 -18.30 7.82
N ALA A 155 -15.60 -17.03 7.64
CA ALA A 155 -16.70 -16.33 8.29
C ALA A 155 -16.88 -16.60 9.80
N GLY A 156 -16.04 -15.95 10.62
CA GLY A 156 -16.39 -15.68 12.01
C GLY A 156 -17.02 -14.28 12.11
N SER A 157 -18.31 -14.21 12.45
CA SER A 157 -19.09 -12.98 12.71
C SER A 157 -18.57 -12.11 13.88
N GLU A 158 -17.35 -12.34 14.36
CA GLU A 158 -16.88 -11.81 15.64
C GLU A 158 -16.19 -10.45 15.46
N THR A 159 -16.69 -9.46 16.19
CA THR A 159 -16.00 -8.19 16.42
C THR A 159 -14.72 -8.45 17.21
N MET A 160 -13.68 -7.64 16.98
CA MET A 160 -12.45 -7.68 17.77
C MET A 160 -12.40 -6.49 18.71
N ALA A 161 -12.32 -6.74 20.00
CA ALA A 161 -12.07 -5.69 20.98
C ALA A 161 -10.72 -4.99 20.70
N THR A 162 -10.72 -3.67 20.78
CA THR A 162 -9.52 -2.84 20.61
C THR A 162 -9.59 -1.65 21.54
N GLN A 163 -8.43 -1.06 21.87
CA GLN A 163 -8.36 0.26 22.47
C GLN A 163 -8.13 1.30 21.38
N GLY A 164 -8.59 2.53 21.62
CA GLY A 164 -8.37 3.64 20.70
C GLY A 164 -8.50 4.99 21.37
N MET A 165 -8.00 6.02 20.69
CA MET A 165 -8.14 7.41 21.11
C MET A 165 -9.30 8.05 20.38
N VAL A 166 -10.31 8.45 21.14
CA VAL A 166 -11.57 9.01 20.66
C VAL A 166 -11.61 10.50 21.00
N VAL A 167 -11.95 11.32 20.01
CA VAL A 167 -12.30 12.73 20.23
C VAL A 167 -13.72 12.76 20.76
N SER A 168 -13.92 13.17 22.03
CA SER A 168 -15.26 13.20 22.65
C SER A 168 -16.12 14.37 22.15
N ARG A 169 -15.47 15.48 21.79
CA ARG A 169 -16.04 16.68 21.15
C ARG A 169 -14.91 17.44 20.46
N PHE A 170 -15.22 18.34 19.53
CA PHE A 170 -14.19 19.20 18.92
C PHE A 170 -13.51 20.09 19.96
N GLY A 171 -12.18 20.25 19.87
CA GLY A 171 -11.44 21.11 20.78
C GLY A 171 -9.92 20.94 20.78
N GLY A 172 -9.31 21.33 21.91
CA GLY A 172 -7.89 21.17 22.19
C GLY A 172 -7.50 19.70 22.43
N PRO A 173 -6.21 19.41 22.68
CA PRO A 173 -5.72 18.03 22.85
C PRO A 173 -6.42 17.21 23.94
N ASP A 174 -6.94 17.87 24.98
CA ASP A 174 -7.54 17.20 26.15
C ASP A 174 -8.88 16.50 25.86
N VAL A 175 -9.43 16.66 24.65
CA VAL A 175 -10.63 15.94 24.20
C VAL A 175 -10.33 14.52 23.70
N LEU A 176 -9.05 14.16 23.55
CA LEU A 176 -8.61 12.83 23.15
C LEU A 176 -8.61 11.90 24.36
N GLU A 177 -9.56 10.98 24.38
CA GLU A 177 -9.79 10.06 25.49
C GLU A 177 -9.55 8.63 25.02
N ALA A 178 -8.82 7.84 25.82
CA ALA A 178 -8.71 6.40 25.58
C ALA A 178 -10.06 5.74 25.84
N ARG A 179 -10.56 4.97 24.88
CA ARG A 179 -11.82 4.23 25.00
C ARG A 179 -11.69 2.80 24.44
N PRO A 180 -12.38 1.82 25.05
CA PRO A 180 -12.61 0.53 24.42
C PRO A 180 -13.49 0.74 23.18
N LEU A 181 -13.14 0.06 22.10
CA LEU A 181 -13.83 0.07 20.81
C LEU A 181 -13.87 -1.36 20.26
N GLU A 182 -14.60 -1.55 19.17
CA GLU A 182 -14.69 -2.82 18.47
C GLU A 182 -14.42 -2.66 16.97
N ALA A 183 -13.55 -3.52 16.44
CA ALA A 183 -13.32 -3.65 15.01
C ALA A 183 -14.20 -4.75 14.45
N ARG A 184 -15.26 -4.36 13.73
CA ARG A 184 -16.19 -5.29 13.06
C ARG A 184 -15.49 -6.21 12.06
N PHE A 185 -16.06 -7.38 11.81
CA PHE A 185 -15.61 -8.22 10.71
C PHE A 185 -15.71 -7.46 9.36
N PRO A 186 -14.74 -7.61 8.43
CA PRO A 186 -14.79 -6.95 7.14
C PRO A 186 -16.04 -7.31 6.32
N ALA A 187 -16.76 -6.30 5.82
CA ALA A 187 -17.77 -6.50 4.79
C ALA A 187 -17.09 -6.73 3.42
N PRO A 188 -17.83 -7.13 2.36
CA PRO A 188 -17.27 -7.23 1.01
C PRO A 188 -16.50 -5.95 0.61
N GLY A 189 -15.29 -6.12 0.08
CA GLY A 189 -14.39 -5.02 -0.29
C GLY A 189 -13.64 -4.35 0.88
N GLU A 190 -13.80 -4.81 2.11
CA GLU A 190 -13.11 -4.28 3.29
C GLU A 190 -11.99 -5.22 3.79
N VAL A 191 -11.12 -4.68 4.62
CA VAL A 191 -10.03 -5.39 5.28
C VAL A 191 -9.98 -4.98 6.75
N ARG A 192 -9.64 -5.92 7.64
CA ARG A 192 -9.36 -5.65 9.06
C ARG A 192 -7.86 -5.72 9.28
N VAL A 193 -7.27 -4.64 9.79
CA VAL A 193 -5.83 -4.48 10.00
C VAL A 193 -5.57 -4.28 11.50
N ARG A 194 -4.62 -5.04 12.04
CA ARG A 194 -4.03 -4.79 13.36
C ARG A 194 -2.85 -3.86 13.17
N HIS A 195 -2.92 -2.66 13.74
CA HIS A 195 -1.84 -1.68 13.59
C HIS A 195 -0.64 -2.07 14.44
N SER A 196 0.56 -1.87 13.89
CA SER A 196 1.84 -1.94 14.62
C SER A 196 2.37 -0.54 14.91
N ALA A 197 2.09 0.41 14.01
CA ALA A 197 2.49 1.81 14.14
C ALA A 197 1.46 2.71 13.44
N ILE A 198 1.24 3.90 13.99
CA ILE A 198 0.23 4.85 13.52
C ILE A 198 0.91 6.20 13.29
N GLY A 199 0.68 6.81 12.14
CA GLY A 199 1.24 8.11 11.79
C GLY A 199 0.48 9.27 12.42
N VAL A 200 1.19 10.24 13.00
CA VAL A 200 0.62 11.49 13.48
C VAL A 200 0.82 12.58 12.42
N ASN A 201 -0.27 13.22 12.01
CA ASN A 201 -0.27 14.22 10.96
C ASN A 201 -1.01 15.49 11.40
N TYR A 202 -0.64 16.65 10.85
CA TYR A 202 -1.28 17.91 11.23
C TYR A 202 -2.77 17.94 10.83
N ILE A 203 -3.17 17.16 9.80
CA ILE A 203 -4.59 16.95 9.46
C ILE A 203 -5.40 16.37 10.62
N ASP A 204 -4.79 15.54 11.47
CA ASP A 204 -5.44 14.97 12.65
C ASP A 204 -5.81 16.08 13.65
N VAL A 205 -4.99 17.15 13.72
CA VAL A 205 -5.27 18.33 14.55
C VAL A 205 -6.43 19.14 13.97
N TYR A 206 -6.48 19.35 12.65
CA TYR A 206 -7.60 20.04 11.99
C TYR A 206 -8.92 19.31 12.22
N ILE A 207 -8.90 17.98 12.14
CA ILE A 207 -10.07 17.13 12.42
C ILE A 207 -10.48 17.26 13.89
N ARG A 208 -9.53 17.12 14.82
CA ARG A 208 -9.80 17.24 16.28
C ARG A 208 -10.37 18.60 16.67
N LYS A 209 -9.90 19.69 16.06
CA LYS A 209 -10.42 21.05 16.28
C LYS A 209 -11.76 21.32 15.61
N GLY A 210 -12.19 20.47 14.69
CA GLY A 210 -13.42 20.66 13.91
C GLY A 210 -13.28 21.68 12.77
N GLU A 211 -12.05 22.02 12.39
CA GLU A 211 -11.75 22.81 11.20
C GLU A 211 -12.04 21.98 9.95
N TYR A 212 -11.67 20.70 9.98
CA TYR A 212 -12.08 19.70 8.98
C TYR A 212 -13.16 18.79 9.55
N ARG A 213 -14.40 18.98 9.08
CA ARG A 213 -15.58 18.21 9.50
C ARG A 213 -15.63 16.84 8.79
N MET A 214 -14.66 15.99 9.11
CA MET A 214 -14.54 14.62 8.58
C MET A 214 -15.06 13.53 9.53
N ILE A 215 -15.44 13.91 10.75
CA ILE A 215 -16.00 13.03 11.78
C ILE A 215 -17.18 13.72 12.45
N GLU A 216 -18.02 12.93 13.11
CA GLU A 216 -18.96 13.41 14.12
C GLU A 216 -18.53 12.83 15.48
N PRO A 217 -18.07 13.67 16.43
CA PRO A 217 -17.72 13.20 17.77
C PRO A 217 -18.93 12.59 18.50
N PRO A 218 -18.76 11.50 19.28
CA PRO A 218 -17.50 10.85 19.60
C PRO A 218 -17.00 9.90 18.49
N ALA A 219 -15.75 10.09 18.03
CA ALA A 219 -15.15 9.23 17.01
C ALA A 219 -13.62 9.12 17.14
N PRO A 220 -13.00 7.98 16.76
CA PRO A 220 -11.55 7.89 16.61
C PRO A 220 -11.07 8.77 15.45
N ILE A 221 -9.83 9.25 15.53
CA ILE A 221 -9.17 10.06 14.49
C ILE A 221 -7.94 9.35 13.90
N GLY A 222 -7.18 10.05 13.06
CA GLY A 222 -5.96 9.53 12.45
C GLY A 222 -6.18 9.04 11.02
N MET A 223 -5.26 9.40 10.14
CA MET A 223 -5.36 9.11 8.70
C MET A 223 -4.38 8.04 8.21
N GLU A 224 -3.35 7.72 8.98
CA GLU A 224 -2.17 6.98 8.53
C GLU A 224 -1.82 5.87 9.53
N ALA A 225 -1.61 4.64 9.06
CA ALA A 225 -1.09 3.56 9.87
C ALA A 225 -0.41 2.48 9.01
N ALA A 226 0.39 1.66 9.68
CA ALA A 226 0.95 0.42 9.18
C ALA A 226 0.67 -0.72 10.15
N GLY A 227 0.62 -1.94 9.63
CA GLY A 227 0.41 -3.12 10.44
C GLY A 227 0.17 -4.36 9.61
N VAL A 228 -0.60 -5.30 10.15
CA VAL A 228 -0.81 -6.61 9.55
C VAL A 228 -2.28 -6.86 9.28
N VAL A 229 -2.59 -7.38 8.10
CA VAL A 229 -3.95 -7.83 7.74
C VAL A 229 -4.34 -8.99 8.65
N VAL A 230 -5.47 -8.86 9.33
CA VAL A 230 -6.06 -9.92 10.15
C VAL A 230 -7.05 -10.72 9.31
N ASP A 231 -7.98 -10.04 8.64
CA ASP A 231 -9.05 -10.64 7.84
C ASP A 231 -9.35 -9.77 6.62
N VAL A 232 -9.88 -10.40 5.57
CA VAL A 232 -10.37 -9.73 4.36
C VAL A 232 -11.81 -10.11 4.11
N GLY A 233 -12.60 -9.16 3.60
CA GLY A 233 -13.97 -9.41 3.18
C GLY A 233 -14.04 -9.92 1.74
N ASP A 234 -15.21 -10.40 1.35
CA ASP A 234 -15.44 -10.96 0.01
C ASP A 234 -15.07 -9.97 -1.10
N GLY A 235 -14.52 -10.49 -2.20
CA GLY A 235 -14.10 -9.68 -3.36
C GLY A 235 -12.75 -8.96 -3.20
N VAL A 236 -12.12 -9.01 -2.02
CA VAL A 236 -10.74 -8.53 -1.84
C VAL A 236 -9.76 -9.60 -2.33
N THR A 237 -9.06 -9.31 -3.43
CA THR A 237 -8.16 -10.27 -4.10
C THR A 237 -6.68 -9.89 -4.02
N HIS A 238 -6.38 -8.66 -3.60
CA HIS A 238 -5.03 -8.08 -3.58
C HIS A 238 -4.40 -7.98 -2.19
N LEU A 239 -5.11 -8.43 -1.15
CA LEU A 239 -4.62 -8.51 0.25
C LEU A 239 -4.97 -9.87 0.81
N LEU A 240 -4.12 -10.37 1.70
CA LEU A 240 -4.31 -11.62 2.41
C LEU A 240 -4.02 -11.44 3.91
N PRO A 241 -4.67 -12.22 4.80
CA PRO A 241 -4.27 -12.33 6.19
C PRO A 241 -2.77 -12.61 6.35
N GLY A 242 -2.12 -11.85 7.22
CA GLY A 242 -0.67 -11.91 7.45
C GLY A 242 0.15 -10.94 6.60
N ASP A 243 -0.43 -10.30 5.58
CA ASP A 243 0.28 -9.28 4.80
C ASP A 243 0.63 -8.08 5.68
N ARG A 244 1.86 -7.61 5.57
CA ARG A 244 2.28 -6.31 6.10
C ARG A 244 1.80 -5.23 5.16
N VAL A 245 1.08 -4.27 5.70
CA VAL A 245 0.36 -3.26 4.93
C VAL A 245 0.50 -1.88 5.55
N ALA A 246 0.30 -0.86 4.74
CA ALA A 246 0.11 0.50 5.22
C ALA A 246 -0.94 1.24 4.41
N TYR A 247 -1.43 2.34 4.96
CA TYR A 247 -2.39 3.21 4.29
C TYR A 247 -2.26 4.66 4.78
N ALA A 248 -2.75 5.58 3.95
CA ALA A 248 -3.04 6.96 4.32
C ALA A 248 -4.33 7.40 3.61
N CYS A 249 -5.47 7.33 4.29
CA CYS A 249 -6.77 7.48 3.63
C CYS A 249 -7.87 8.05 4.53
N ALA A 250 -8.92 8.55 3.89
CA ALA A 250 -10.21 8.83 4.51
C ALA A 250 -11.11 7.57 4.53
N PRO A 251 -12.10 7.48 5.44
CA PRO A 251 -12.35 8.40 6.56
C PRO A 251 -11.28 8.29 7.67
N PRO A 252 -11.20 9.25 8.61
CA PRO A 252 -10.33 9.14 9.79
C PRO A 252 -10.69 7.94 10.68
N GLY A 253 -9.73 7.46 11.47
CA GLY A 253 -9.94 6.39 12.45
C GLY A 253 -8.73 5.50 12.74
N ALA A 254 -7.52 5.91 12.34
CA ALA A 254 -6.30 5.12 12.52
C ALA A 254 -5.82 4.99 13.97
N TYR A 255 -6.24 5.88 14.89
CA TYR A 255 -5.80 5.91 16.30
C TYR A 255 -6.49 4.82 17.13
N VAL A 256 -6.36 3.58 16.70
CA VAL A 256 -6.92 2.36 17.28
C VAL A 256 -5.93 1.21 17.10
N GLY A 257 -5.96 0.19 17.96
CA GLY A 257 -5.12 -1.00 17.78
C GLY A 257 -5.54 -1.91 16.62
N VAL A 258 -6.85 -2.01 16.34
CA VAL A 258 -7.40 -2.78 15.21
C VAL A 258 -8.47 -1.97 14.50
N ARG A 259 -8.44 -1.94 13.16
CA ARG A 259 -9.39 -1.17 12.35
C ARG A 259 -9.90 -1.98 11.17
N THR A 260 -11.17 -1.83 10.83
CA THR A 260 -11.76 -2.29 9.58
C THR A 260 -11.97 -1.10 8.64
N LEU A 261 -11.52 -1.21 7.39
CA LEU A 261 -11.52 -0.12 6.40
C LEU A 261 -11.59 -0.66 4.96
N PRO A 262 -11.89 0.19 3.95
CA PRO A 262 -11.90 -0.24 2.56
C PRO A 262 -10.55 -0.81 2.10
N ALA A 263 -10.54 -2.04 1.59
CA ALA A 263 -9.32 -2.71 1.14
C ALA A 263 -8.65 -2.00 -0.05
N SER A 264 -9.43 -1.23 -0.81
CA SER A 264 -8.93 -0.44 -1.94
C SER A 264 -8.00 0.70 -1.54
N GLN A 265 -7.96 1.07 -0.26
CA GLN A 265 -7.10 2.14 0.27
C GLN A 265 -5.82 1.62 0.93
N VAL A 266 -5.60 0.30 0.92
CA VAL A 266 -4.51 -0.36 1.62
C VAL A 266 -3.50 -0.92 0.61
N VAL A 267 -2.20 -0.67 0.86
CA VAL A 267 -1.09 -1.17 0.04
C VAL A 267 -0.23 -2.14 0.82
N VAL A 268 0.30 -3.15 0.14
CA VAL A 268 1.26 -4.12 0.71
C VAL A 268 2.61 -3.43 0.85
N LEU A 269 3.26 -3.64 1.99
CA LEU A 269 4.61 -3.14 2.26
C LEU A 269 5.66 -4.04 1.62
N PRO A 270 6.68 -3.46 0.96
CA PRO A 270 7.92 -4.18 0.66
C PRO A 270 8.57 -4.72 1.95
N ASP A 271 9.24 -5.86 1.85
CA ASP A 271 9.81 -6.54 3.01
C ASP A 271 10.88 -5.70 3.73
N GLU A 272 11.59 -4.85 2.99
CA GLU A 272 12.67 -3.99 3.48
C GLU A 272 12.19 -2.75 4.24
N ILE A 273 10.92 -2.39 4.13
CA ILE A 273 10.36 -1.21 4.80
C ILE A 273 9.66 -1.67 6.07
N ASP A 274 10.19 -1.32 7.23
CA ASP A 274 9.58 -1.64 8.53
C ASP A 274 8.26 -0.86 8.76
N ASP A 275 7.43 -1.35 9.70
CA ASP A 275 6.10 -0.79 9.96
C ASP A 275 6.16 0.66 10.49
N GLU A 276 7.17 1.02 11.28
CA GLU A 276 7.32 2.38 11.81
C GLU A 276 7.66 3.37 10.69
N THR A 277 8.58 2.99 9.81
CA THR A 277 8.96 3.74 8.60
C THR A 277 7.74 3.93 7.71
N ALA A 278 6.94 2.89 7.49
CA ALA A 278 5.70 2.97 6.73
C ALA A 278 4.68 3.93 7.36
N ALA A 279 4.44 3.81 8.66
CA ALA A 279 3.53 4.69 9.41
C ALA A 279 4.03 6.14 9.48
N ALA A 280 5.33 6.38 9.34
CA ALA A 280 5.89 7.72 9.30
C ALA A 280 5.80 8.36 7.90
N VAL A 281 5.78 7.56 6.83
CA VAL A 281 5.99 8.03 5.45
C VAL A 281 4.76 8.05 4.56
N MET A 282 3.78 7.18 4.74
CA MET A 282 2.72 6.99 3.74
C MET A 282 2.03 8.30 3.33
N LEU A 283 1.44 9.02 4.28
CA LEU A 283 0.78 10.29 4.03
C LEU A 283 1.77 11.36 3.55
N LYS A 284 2.93 11.46 4.22
CA LYS A 284 3.88 12.57 4.05
C LYS A 284 4.69 12.44 2.76
N GLY A 285 5.14 11.23 2.47
CA GLY A 285 5.89 10.84 1.28
C GLY A 285 5.04 10.84 0.04
N MET A 286 3.80 10.32 0.09
CA MET A 286 2.87 10.46 -1.04
C MET A 286 2.48 11.93 -1.26
N THR A 287 2.37 12.72 -0.19
CA THR A 287 2.17 14.18 -0.32
C THR A 287 3.34 14.83 -1.06
N ALA A 288 4.58 14.52 -0.69
CA ALA A 288 5.75 15.02 -1.40
C ALA A 288 5.78 14.55 -2.87
N GLU A 289 5.41 13.28 -3.14
CA GLU A 289 5.38 12.72 -4.49
C GLU A 289 4.44 13.51 -5.40
N TYR A 290 3.16 13.66 -5.03
CA TYR A 290 2.21 14.32 -5.92
C TYR A 290 2.53 15.81 -6.06
N LEU A 291 3.05 16.47 -5.01
CA LEU A 291 3.43 17.88 -5.05
C LEU A 291 4.56 18.15 -6.05
N LEU A 292 5.56 17.27 -6.12
CA LEU A 292 6.75 17.39 -6.97
C LEU A 292 6.56 16.82 -8.38
N HIS A 293 5.67 15.85 -8.55
CA HIS A 293 5.53 15.11 -9.80
C HIS A 293 4.19 15.29 -10.49
N ARG A 294 3.18 15.85 -9.83
CA ARG A 294 1.82 16.00 -10.39
C ARG A 294 1.32 17.44 -10.33
N THR A 295 1.27 18.07 -9.15
CA THR A 295 0.76 19.44 -8.98
C THR A 295 1.65 20.48 -9.64
N HIS A 296 2.96 20.42 -9.38
CA HIS A 296 3.96 21.14 -10.13
C HIS A 296 5.06 20.15 -10.49
N ARG A 297 5.14 19.81 -11.78
CA ARG A 297 6.13 18.84 -12.30
C ARG A 297 7.52 19.47 -12.26
N LEU A 298 8.15 19.41 -11.09
CA LEU A 298 9.40 20.08 -10.79
C LEU A 298 10.52 19.64 -11.74
N ARG A 299 11.28 20.60 -12.23
CA ARG A 299 12.41 20.45 -13.12
C ARG A 299 13.70 20.87 -12.43
N GLY A 300 14.80 20.26 -12.85
CA GLY A 300 16.13 20.68 -12.40
C GLY A 300 16.39 22.14 -12.76
N GLY A 301 17.05 22.87 -11.85
CA GLY A 301 17.36 24.30 -12.00
C GLY A 301 16.29 25.26 -11.48
N GLU A 302 15.07 24.79 -11.18
CA GLU A 302 14.05 25.62 -10.54
C GLU A 302 14.41 25.94 -9.08
N THR A 303 13.99 27.11 -8.60
CA THR A 303 14.11 27.52 -7.20
C THR A 303 12.82 27.22 -6.45
N VAL A 304 12.94 26.44 -5.38
CA VAL A 304 11.81 25.98 -4.57
C VAL A 304 11.88 26.62 -3.20
N LEU A 305 10.79 27.24 -2.74
CA LEU A 305 10.62 27.60 -1.33
C LEU A 305 9.80 26.53 -0.61
N VAL A 306 10.36 25.93 0.44
CA VAL A 306 9.66 24.97 1.30
C VAL A 306 9.43 25.58 2.67
N HIS A 307 8.17 25.78 3.04
CA HIS A 307 7.85 26.20 4.41
C HIS A 307 7.89 25.04 5.39
N ALA A 308 8.21 25.36 6.65
CA ALA A 308 8.38 24.37 7.72
C ALA A 308 9.33 23.24 7.28
N ALA A 309 10.49 23.60 6.70
CA ALA A 309 11.41 22.68 6.03
C ALA A 309 11.97 21.57 6.93
N ALA A 310 11.91 21.73 8.26
CA ALA A 310 12.31 20.72 9.24
C ALA A 310 11.14 19.85 9.77
N GLY A 311 9.92 20.04 9.25
CA GLY A 311 8.75 19.24 9.58
C GLY A 311 8.67 17.94 8.78
N GLY A 312 7.67 17.11 9.08
CA GLY A 312 7.50 15.79 8.46
C GLY A 312 7.47 15.81 6.93
N VAL A 313 6.59 16.61 6.32
CA VAL A 313 6.53 16.75 4.83
C VAL A 313 7.70 17.59 4.31
N GLY A 314 8.06 18.67 5.02
CA GLY A 314 9.12 19.60 4.61
C GLY A 314 10.46 18.91 4.38
N LEU A 315 10.86 17.98 5.25
CA LEU A 315 12.10 17.22 5.11
C LEU A 315 12.10 16.32 3.87
N LEU A 316 10.97 15.72 3.53
CA LEU A 316 10.84 14.86 2.36
C LEU A 316 10.84 15.69 1.07
N LEU A 317 10.14 16.83 1.06
CA LEU A 317 10.17 17.77 -0.06
C LEU A 317 11.60 18.29 -0.32
N CYS A 318 12.34 18.67 0.73
CA CYS A 318 13.70 19.19 0.56
C CYS A 318 14.64 18.15 -0.05
N GLN A 319 14.60 16.91 0.46
CA GLN A 319 15.45 15.82 -0.02
C GLN A 319 15.14 15.49 -1.48
N TRP A 320 13.87 15.32 -1.79
CA TRP A 320 13.43 14.87 -3.11
C TRP A 320 13.55 15.98 -4.15
N ALA A 321 13.23 17.24 -3.83
CA ALA A 321 13.44 18.38 -4.72
C ALA A 321 14.93 18.58 -5.04
N LYS A 322 15.82 18.42 -4.06
CA LYS A 322 17.27 18.45 -4.30
C LYS A 322 17.71 17.32 -5.23
N ALA A 323 17.20 16.11 -5.04
CA ALA A 323 17.51 14.97 -5.92
C ALA A 323 17.02 15.18 -7.36
N LEU A 324 15.96 15.96 -7.55
CA LEU A 324 15.47 16.41 -8.87
C LEU A 324 16.29 17.57 -9.47
N GLY A 325 17.31 18.05 -8.77
CA GLY A 325 18.21 19.11 -9.23
C GLY A 325 17.69 20.52 -9.00
N ALA A 326 16.66 20.70 -8.16
CA ALA A 326 16.17 22.04 -7.80
C ALA A 326 17.03 22.70 -6.72
N ARG A 327 17.04 24.04 -6.72
CA ARG A 327 17.63 24.86 -5.65
C ARG A 327 16.60 25.06 -4.54
N VAL A 328 16.75 24.32 -3.44
CA VAL A 328 15.80 24.36 -2.32
C VAL A 328 16.17 25.44 -1.31
N ILE A 329 15.21 26.31 -0.98
CA ILE A 329 15.30 27.30 0.10
C ILE A 329 14.21 26.95 1.13
N GLY A 330 14.59 26.81 2.40
CA GLY A 330 13.68 26.38 3.46
C GLY A 330 13.39 27.47 4.48
N THR A 331 12.14 27.64 4.90
CA THR A 331 11.85 28.45 6.12
C THR A 331 11.73 27.57 7.35
N VAL A 332 12.27 28.03 8.47
CA VAL A 332 12.32 27.32 9.75
C VAL A 332 12.21 28.29 10.93
N SER A 333 11.84 27.80 12.10
CA SER A 333 11.61 28.64 13.28
C SER A 333 12.81 28.78 14.24
N THR A 334 13.88 28.01 14.04
CA THR A 334 15.10 28.00 14.88
C THR A 334 16.32 27.59 14.06
N ASP A 335 17.53 27.93 14.54
CA ASP A 335 18.79 27.54 13.91
C ASP A 335 19.03 26.01 13.93
N ASP A 336 18.58 25.33 14.98
CA ASP A 336 18.64 23.86 15.02
C ASP A 336 17.84 23.22 13.88
N LYS A 337 16.64 23.77 13.62
CA LYS A 337 15.82 23.35 12.47
C LYS A 337 16.47 23.73 11.15
N ALA A 338 17.18 24.86 11.10
CA ALA A 338 17.95 25.25 9.92
C ALA A 338 19.04 24.24 9.59
N ARG A 339 19.77 23.74 10.61
CA ARG A 339 20.79 22.70 10.44
C ARG A 339 20.19 21.41 9.88
N VAL A 340 19.04 20.98 10.40
CA VAL A 340 18.33 19.79 9.90
C VAL A 340 17.86 20.00 8.45
N ALA A 341 17.27 21.16 8.13
CA ALA A 341 16.80 21.47 6.78
C ALA A 341 17.96 21.52 5.75
N ARG A 342 19.12 22.09 6.11
CA ARG A 342 20.32 22.06 5.26
C ARG A 342 20.83 20.63 5.03
N ALA A 343 20.85 19.81 6.07
CA ALA A 343 21.21 18.38 5.95
C ALA A 343 20.22 17.63 5.03
N ALA A 344 18.95 18.02 5.04
CA ALA A 344 17.91 17.51 4.16
C ALA A 344 17.95 18.08 2.72
N GLY A 345 18.88 18.99 2.41
CA GLY A 345 19.11 19.45 1.04
C GLY A 345 18.78 20.91 0.75
N CYS A 346 18.36 21.70 1.74
CA CYS A 346 18.25 23.15 1.55
C CYS A 346 19.61 23.78 1.24
N ALA A 347 19.70 24.48 0.11
CA ALA A 347 20.87 25.30 -0.25
C ALA A 347 20.98 26.55 0.65
N ALA A 348 19.84 27.09 1.08
CA ALA A 348 19.76 28.17 2.06
C ALA A 348 18.55 27.98 2.97
N THR A 349 18.59 28.60 4.15
CA THR A 349 17.49 28.56 5.11
C THR A 349 17.22 29.94 5.67
N ILE A 350 15.94 30.31 5.76
CA ILE A 350 15.48 31.56 6.35
C ILE A 350 14.89 31.22 7.73
N VAL A 351 15.49 31.78 8.78
CA VAL A 351 15.12 31.49 10.18
C VAL A 351 14.25 32.62 10.70
N GLY A 352 13.03 32.32 11.12
CA GLY A 352 12.09 33.33 11.63
C GLY A 352 10.73 32.75 12.03
N ARG A 353 10.01 33.49 12.88
CA ARG A 353 8.64 33.16 13.33
C ARG A 353 7.60 34.22 12.96
N ASP A 354 8.06 35.35 12.44
CA ASP A 354 7.27 36.52 12.06
C ASP A 354 6.74 36.46 10.62
N TYR A 355 7.01 35.35 9.92
CA TYR A 355 6.61 35.09 8.54
C TYR A 355 7.20 36.07 7.52
N ARG A 356 8.26 36.79 7.86
CA ARG A 356 8.96 37.70 6.94
C ARG A 356 10.10 36.96 6.25
N PHE A 357 9.92 36.60 4.98
CA PHE A 357 10.90 35.80 4.24
C PHE A 357 11.11 36.24 2.80
N ALA A 358 10.25 37.07 2.21
CA ALA A 358 10.34 37.46 0.81
C ALA A 358 11.65 38.20 0.50
N ALA A 359 12.06 39.16 1.34
CA ALA A 359 13.31 39.89 1.16
C ALA A 359 14.53 38.95 1.20
N ALA A 360 14.62 38.10 2.24
CA ALA A 360 15.72 37.14 2.37
C ALA A 360 15.74 36.11 1.23
N LEU A 361 14.58 35.72 0.70
CA LEU A 361 14.49 34.87 -0.48
C LEU A 361 15.00 35.58 -1.72
N HIS A 362 14.60 36.83 -1.96
CA HIS A 362 15.09 37.62 -3.09
C HIS A 362 16.61 37.77 -3.03
N ASP A 363 17.18 38.08 -1.87
CA ASP A 363 18.62 38.15 -1.68
C ASP A 363 19.29 36.81 -2.01
N ALA A 364 18.72 35.70 -1.54
CA ALA A 364 19.22 34.35 -1.82
C ALA A 364 19.04 33.88 -3.27
N THR A 365 18.27 34.61 -4.08
CA THR A 365 17.92 34.25 -5.48
C THR A 365 18.30 35.33 -6.50
N GLY A 366 19.06 36.35 -6.09
CA GLY A 366 19.45 37.45 -6.97
C GLY A 366 18.26 38.28 -7.46
N GLY A 367 17.24 38.44 -6.61
CA GLY A 367 16.02 39.20 -6.89
C GLY A 367 14.94 38.43 -7.66
N ARG A 368 15.17 37.18 -8.05
CA ARG A 368 14.23 36.42 -8.90
C ARG A 368 12.99 35.91 -8.14
N GLY A 369 13.14 35.48 -6.89
CA GLY A 369 12.08 34.79 -6.14
C GLY A 369 12.02 33.29 -6.40
N ALA A 370 10.96 32.63 -5.92
CA ALA A 370 10.76 31.18 -6.05
C ALA A 370 9.86 30.83 -7.25
N ASP A 371 10.30 29.87 -8.07
CA ASP A 371 9.51 29.33 -9.18
C ASP A 371 8.30 28.53 -8.64
N VAL A 372 8.47 27.87 -7.49
CA VAL A 372 7.39 27.19 -6.77
C VAL A 372 7.53 27.36 -5.26
N ILE A 373 6.40 27.60 -4.60
CA ILE A 373 6.29 27.66 -3.14
C ILE A 373 5.42 26.49 -2.66
N TYR A 374 5.97 25.66 -1.77
CA TYR A 374 5.24 24.63 -1.04
C TYR A 374 4.88 25.15 0.36
N ASP A 375 3.61 25.51 0.52
CA ASP A 375 3.09 26.21 1.69
C ASP A 375 2.16 25.33 2.54
N GLY A 376 2.56 25.16 3.81
CA GLY A 376 1.74 24.53 4.85
C GLY A 376 1.38 25.50 6.00
N LEU A 377 1.65 26.79 5.86
CA LEU A 377 1.45 27.81 6.88
C LEU A 377 0.07 28.48 6.76
N GLY A 378 -0.36 28.87 5.56
CA GLY A 378 -1.67 29.52 5.36
C GLY A 378 -1.66 31.03 5.61
N GLN A 379 -2.71 31.56 6.26
CA GLN A 379 -3.04 32.99 6.28
C GLN A 379 -1.89 33.92 6.69
N ALA A 380 -1.13 33.57 7.73
CA ALA A 380 -0.07 34.45 8.23
C ALA A 380 1.10 34.64 7.24
N ALA A 381 1.29 33.72 6.29
CA ALA A 381 2.34 33.78 5.28
C ALA A 381 1.83 34.29 3.91
N ALA A 382 0.52 34.54 3.76
CA ALA A 382 -0.12 34.76 2.46
C ALA A 382 0.50 35.90 1.64
N ARG A 383 0.69 37.06 2.29
CA ARG A 383 1.26 38.24 1.65
C ARG A 383 2.72 38.01 1.24
N GLU A 384 3.50 37.44 2.15
CA GLU A 384 4.93 37.19 1.92
C GLU A 384 5.15 36.12 0.85
N ASN A 385 4.24 35.14 0.72
CA ASN A 385 4.24 34.20 -0.40
C ASN A 385 4.07 34.89 -1.74
N LEU A 386 3.09 35.79 -1.87
CA LEU A 386 2.89 36.57 -3.08
C LEU A 386 4.13 37.41 -3.42
N GLU A 387 4.73 38.04 -2.42
CA GLU A 387 5.96 38.82 -2.58
C GLU A 387 7.16 37.94 -2.96
N ALA A 388 7.28 36.73 -2.42
CA ALA A 388 8.37 35.77 -2.63
C ALA A 388 8.33 35.04 -3.99
N LEU A 389 7.17 34.94 -4.64
CA LEU A 389 7.05 34.26 -5.93
C LEU A 389 7.88 34.92 -7.03
N ALA A 390 8.47 34.10 -7.90
CA ALA A 390 9.00 34.54 -9.17
C ALA A 390 7.87 34.91 -10.16
N MET A 391 8.24 35.55 -11.27
CA MET A 391 7.33 35.74 -12.40
C MET A 391 6.89 34.37 -12.95
N CYS A 392 5.60 34.22 -13.21
CA CYS A 392 4.94 32.96 -13.58
C CYS A 392 5.11 31.84 -12.54
N GLY A 393 5.40 32.19 -11.28
CA GLY A 393 5.61 31.22 -10.22
C GLY A 393 4.31 30.53 -9.77
N HIS A 394 4.46 29.36 -9.15
CA HIS A 394 3.35 28.55 -8.66
C HIS A 394 3.33 28.51 -7.12
N TRP A 395 2.28 29.05 -6.50
CA TRP A 395 2.04 28.89 -5.08
C TRP A 395 1.12 27.70 -4.81
N ILE A 396 1.63 26.69 -4.12
CA ILE A 396 0.87 25.50 -3.72
C ILE A 396 0.66 25.52 -2.21
N CYS A 397 -0.60 25.70 -1.80
CA CYS A 397 -1.00 25.58 -0.40
C CYS A 397 -1.57 24.18 -0.13
N TYR A 398 -0.86 23.36 0.64
CA TYR A 398 -1.29 22.01 1.01
C TYR A 398 -1.62 21.86 2.50
N GLY A 399 -1.60 22.97 3.26
CA GLY A 399 -1.96 23.04 4.67
C GLY A 399 -1.99 24.47 5.18
N HIS A 400 -2.52 24.66 6.39
CA HIS A 400 -2.72 25.99 6.98
C HIS A 400 -2.43 26.01 8.48
N ALA A 401 -1.20 25.71 8.89
CA ALA A 401 -0.81 25.60 10.29
C ALA A 401 -0.92 26.91 11.10
N SER A 402 -1.08 28.06 10.45
CA SER A 402 -1.35 29.36 11.06
C SER A 402 -2.82 29.79 10.97
N GLY A 403 -3.68 28.98 10.35
CA GLY A 403 -5.09 29.25 10.13
C GLY A 403 -5.46 29.34 8.64
N PRO A 404 -6.72 29.03 8.29
CA PRO A 404 -7.22 29.07 6.92
C PRO A 404 -7.17 30.48 6.36
N PHE A 405 -7.09 30.61 5.03
CA PHE A 405 -7.12 31.94 4.40
C PHE A 405 -8.47 32.63 4.60
N ASP A 406 -8.45 33.88 5.04
CA ASP A 406 -9.67 34.71 5.11
C ASP A 406 -10.09 35.15 3.70
N ARG A 407 -9.12 35.63 2.92
CA ARG A 407 -9.31 36.06 1.53
C ARG A 407 -7.98 36.00 0.78
N LEU A 408 -7.99 35.35 -0.39
CA LEU A 408 -6.89 35.43 -1.35
C LEU A 408 -7.32 36.32 -2.53
N PRO A 409 -6.81 37.56 -2.65
CA PRO A 409 -7.14 38.44 -3.77
C PRO A 409 -6.50 37.87 -5.05
N VAL A 410 -7.32 37.30 -5.94
CA VAL A 410 -6.87 36.69 -7.20
C VAL A 410 -6.16 37.73 -8.09
N GLU A 411 -6.55 39.00 -7.98
CA GLU A 411 -5.92 40.12 -8.69
C GLU A 411 -4.43 40.27 -8.34
N SER A 412 -4.02 39.89 -7.12
CA SER A 412 -2.62 39.92 -6.71
C SER A 412 -1.78 38.86 -7.43
N LEU A 413 -2.37 37.74 -7.86
CA LEU A 413 -1.67 36.75 -8.70
C LEU A 413 -1.39 37.32 -10.09
N GLY A 414 -2.27 38.19 -10.61
CA GLY A 414 -2.13 38.83 -11.91
C GLY A 414 -0.90 39.73 -12.05
N GLN A 415 -0.38 40.26 -10.93
CA GLN A 415 0.85 41.07 -10.91
C GLN A 415 2.10 40.27 -11.28
N LYS A 416 2.05 38.94 -11.13
CA LYS A 416 3.15 38.03 -11.44
C LYS A 416 2.79 36.93 -12.43
N SER A 417 1.63 37.01 -13.11
CA SER A 417 1.08 35.90 -13.89
C SER A 417 1.14 34.56 -13.13
N ALA A 418 0.98 34.62 -11.81
CA ALA A 418 1.21 33.50 -10.92
C ALA A 418 0.02 32.55 -10.90
N THR A 419 0.27 31.30 -10.55
CA THR A 419 -0.77 30.30 -10.33
C THR A 419 -0.87 29.94 -8.85
N PHE A 420 -2.08 29.56 -8.43
CA PHE A 420 -2.35 29.05 -7.08
C PHE A 420 -3.05 27.70 -7.15
N SER A 421 -2.59 26.74 -6.34
CA SER A 421 -3.23 25.43 -6.19
C SER A 421 -3.44 25.10 -4.71
N SER A 422 -4.58 24.47 -4.40
CA SER A 422 -4.89 23.91 -3.08
C SER A 422 -5.17 22.41 -3.19
N PRO A 423 -4.13 21.57 -3.36
CA PRO A 423 -4.31 20.14 -3.60
C PRO A 423 -4.60 19.37 -2.31
N VAL A 424 -5.28 18.24 -2.45
CA VAL A 424 -5.62 17.31 -1.36
C VAL A 424 -5.19 15.91 -1.78
N LEU A 425 -4.41 15.22 -0.93
CA LEU A 425 -3.87 13.88 -1.20
C LEU A 425 -4.94 12.90 -1.68
N PHE A 426 -6.12 12.91 -1.04
CA PHE A 426 -7.20 11.96 -1.32
C PHE A 426 -7.79 12.09 -2.73
N HIS A 427 -7.63 13.24 -3.39
CA HIS A 427 -8.01 13.39 -4.81
C HIS A 427 -7.03 12.67 -5.74
N TYR A 428 -5.77 12.55 -5.34
CA TYR A 428 -4.72 11.85 -6.11
C TYR A 428 -4.66 10.34 -5.80
N THR A 429 -5.28 9.89 -4.70
CA THR A 429 -5.36 8.46 -4.30
C THR A 429 -6.76 7.86 -4.41
N ALA A 430 -7.71 8.57 -5.01
CA ALA A 430 -9.09 8.08 -5.13
C ALA A 430 -9.17 6.74 -5.88
N GLU A 431 -8.37 6.61 -6.94
CA GLU A 431 -8.26 5.38 -7.71
C GLU A 431 -7.13 4.48 -7.18
N ARG A 432 -7.43 3.17 -7.04
CA ARG A 432 -6.48 2.14 -6.55
C ARG A 432 -5.17 2.14 -7.34
N ALA A 433 -5.23 2.29 -8.66
CA ALA A 433 -4.06 2.29 -9.53
C ALA A 433 -3.15 3.48 -9.23
N ALA A 434 -3.73 4.69 -9.12
CA ALA A 434 -2.99 5.90 -8.77
C ALA A 434 -2.39 5.84 -7.35
N LEU A 435 -3.14 5.31 -6.37
CA LEU A 435 -2.63 5.05 -5.02
C LEU A 435 -1.42 4.09 -5.06
N THR A 436 -1.53 2.99 -5.80
CA THR A 436 -0.47 1.98 -5.88
C THR A 436 0.78 2.53 -6.53
N GLU A 437 0.63 3.24 -7.66
CA GLU A 437 1.73 3.89 -8.35
C GLU A 437 2.44 4.90 -7.45
N MET A 438 1.69 5.76 -6.77
CA MET A 438 2.26 6.78 -5.89
C MET A 438 2.98 6.15 -4.68
N ALA A 439 2.38 5.16 -4.03
CA ALA A 439 3.02 4.43 -2.94
C ALA A 439 4.31 3.74 -3.40
N GLN A 440 4.29 3.08 -4.57
CA GLN A 440 5.48 2.46 -5.15
C GLN A 440 6.60 3.46 -5.40
N ARG A 441 6.29 4.65 -5.94
CA ARG A 441 7.29 5.71 -6.15
C ARG A 441 7.84 6.25 -4.84
N THR A 442 7.01 6.38 -3.80
CA THR A 442 7.47 6.75 -2.46
C THR A 442 8.39 5.69 -1.85
N PHE A 443 8.04 4.40 -1.95
CA PHE A 443 8.86 3.30 -1.46
C PHE A 443 10.17 3.17 -2.22
N GLU A 444 10.15 3.34 -3.54
CA GLU A 444 11.36 3.34 -4.36
C GLU A 444 12.29 4.50 -3.99
N ALA A 445 11.75 5.69 -3.72
CA ALA A 445 12.53 6.83 -3.25
C ALA A 445 13.19 6.57 -1.87
N LEU A 446 12.52 5.82 -0.97
CA LEU A 446 13.14 5.35 0.27
C LEU A 446 14.25 4.34 0.00
N ARG A 447 13.99 3.34 -0.84
CA ARG A 447 14.93 2.27 -1.18
C ARG A 447 16.22 2.79 -1.82
N GLN A 448 16.10 3.79 -2.69
CA GLN A 448 17.23 4.47 -3.32
C GLN A 448 17.95 5.43 -2.35
N GLY A 449 17.38 5.72 -1.18
CA GLY A 449 17.87 6.71 -0.24
C GLY A 449 17.72 8.16 -0.73
N THR A 450 16.89 8.39 -1.76
CA THR A 450 16.49 9.71 -2.26
C THR A 450 15.76 10.49 -1.17
N ILE A 451 14.90 9.79 -0.42
CA ILE A 451 14.32 10.29 0.82
C ILE A 451 14.69 9.36 1.97
N ARG A 452 14.93 9.96 3.14
CA ARG A 452 15.19 9.25 4.39
C ARG A 452 14.39 9.86 5.51
N LEU A 453 14.06 9.03 6.50
CA LEU A 453 13.31 9.40 7.68
C LEU A 453 14.17 9.17 8.91
N ASP A 454 14.00 10.06 9.88
CA ASP A 454 14.56 9.91 11.21
C ASP A 454 13.41 10.03 12.20
N ILE A 455 12.91 8.88 12.65
CA ILE A 455 11.78 8.80 13.57
C ILE A 455 12.34 8.98 14.98
N ARG A 456 12.30 10.22 15.48
CA ARG A 456 12.77 10.56 16.84
C ARG A 456 11.66 10.49 17.88
N HIS A 457 10.41 10.58 17.43
CA HIS A 457 9.27 10.80 18.29
C HIS A 457 8.32 9.60 18.22
N ARG A 458 8.41 8.73 19.23
CA ARG A 458 7.52 7.58 19.45
C ARG A 458 6.74 7.80 20.72
N TYR A 459 5.42 7.68 20.65
CA TYR A 459 4.55 7.74 21.82
C TYR A 459 3.70 6.49 21.88
N PRO A 460 3.31 5.99 23.07
CA PRO A 460 2.21 5.03 23.14
C PRO A 460 0.93 5.68 22.60
N LEU A 461 0.02 4.88 22.03
CA LEU A 461 -1.26 5.35 21.50
C LEU A 461 -2.05 6.17 22.53
N SER A 462 -2.02 5.76 23.80
CA SER A 462 -2.63 6.49 24.92
C SER A 462 -2.10 7.92 25.13
N ALA A 463 -0.91 8.24 24.61
CA ALA A 463 -0.30 9.56 24.69
C ALA A 463 -0.54 10.42 23.42
N ALA A 464 -1.52 10.08 22.58
CA ALA A 464 -1.86 10.86 21.39
C ALA A 464 -2.09 12.36 21.67
N ALA A 465 -2.72 12.70 22.80
CA ALA A 465 -2.92 14.09 23.22
C ALA A 465 -1.59 14.83 23.41
N GLN A 466 -0.56 14.16 23.95
CA GLN A 466 0.76 14.73 24.12
C GLN A 466 1.47 14.91 22.77
N ALA A 467 1.40 13.92 21.88
CA ALA A 467 1.94 14.02 20.53
C ALA A 467 1.33 15.22 19.77
N HIS A 468 0.02 15.45 19.92
CA HIS A 468 -0.67 16.61 19.34
C HIS A 468 -0.19 17.93 19.96
N ARG A 469 -0.06 18.02 21.30
CA ARG A 469 0.49 19.22 21.97
C ARG A 469 1.86 19.61 21.42
N GLU A 470 2.76 18.64 21.28
CA GLU A 470 4.11 18.88 20.78
C GLU A 470 4.11 19.30 19.31
N LEU A 471 3.29 18.64 18.48
CA LEU A 471 3.12 19.00 17.07
C LEU A 471 2.60 20.43 16.91
N GLU A 472 1.59 20.82 17.68
CA GLU A 472 1.01 22.18 17.66
C GLU A 472 1.96 23.24 18.20
N SER A 473 2.79 22.91 19.20
CA SER A 473 3.81 23.82 19.75
C SER A 473 4.95 24.13 18.78
N ARG A 474 5.03 23.39 17.66
CA ARG A 474 6.10 23.47 16.65
C ARG A 474 7.49 23.20 17.25
N SER A 475 7.58 22.42 18.32
CA SER A 475 8.85 22.01 18.95
C SER A 475 9.49 20.81 18.26
N THR A 476 8.69 19.99 17.56
CA THR A 476 9.15 18.74 16.96
C THR A 476 9.96 18.94 15.68
N VAL A 477 10.75 17.92 15.34
CA VAL A 477 11.52 17.81 14.10
C VAL A 477 11.21 16.45 13.49
N GLY A 478 10.83 16.44 12.21
CA GLY A 478 10.48 15.21 11.50
C GLY A 478 9.12 14.60 11.88
N PRO A 479 8.88 13.32 11.53
CA PRO A 479 7.61 12.64 11.76
C PRO A 479 7.44 12.19 13.21
N LEU A 480 6.18 12.11 13.64
CA LEU A 480 5.76 11.52 14.91
C LEU A 480 4.94 10.26 14.61
N ILE A 481 5.12 9.22 15.43
CA ILE A 481 4.31 7.99 15.37
C ILE A 481 3.76 7.63 16.74
N LEU A 482 2.63 6.90 16.73
CA LEU A 482 2.04 6.26 17.90
C LEU A 482 2.20 4.74 17.80
N LEU A 483 2.47 4.09 18.93
CA LEU A 483 2.60 2.64 19.07
C LEU A 483 1.37 2.10 19.83
N PRO A 484 0.54 1.24 19.21
CA PRO A 484 -0.71 0.71 19.78
C PRO A 484 -0.58 -0.11 21.07
#